data_AF-A0A959LH78-F1
#
_entry.id   AF-A0A959LH78-F1
#
_cell.length_a   1.000
_cell.length_b   1.000
_cell.length_c   1.000
_cell.angle_alpha   90.00
_cell.angle_beta   90.00
_cell.angle_gamma   90.00
#
_symmetry.space_group_name_H-M   'P 1'
#
loop_
_entity.id
_entity.type
_entity.pdbx_description
1 polymer ?
#
loop_
_entity_poly.entity_id
_entity_poly.type
_entity_poly.pdbx_seq_one_letter_code
_entity_poly.pdbx_strand_id
1 'polypeptide(L)'
;MRILKIVGLIILGLIALFLIAGLILPKDYEVSRDVVIDAPRAFTFNHVATLKAAQEWAPWGDKDPNQTVTYEGEDGAVGSTQHWSGNDDVGEGIQTITAVTPNELVESHLQFIRPWESESDAYIHLEDADGGTKVTWGFKGNTPFPMNAMGLFMNMDKMLGAEFEKGLNSLKEQVEAAAQSPTYRGFTIQRIDLAPRTYLAHREKISFSQMKPFFQTHMPGIYRTAMAAGATMAGAPAGLYFEWDEANQTADMATAVPVTEAVAAKGAEVVNIPAGKALAIDYYGAYEGSGEAHMAMDECFKAFGYEGTAPVIEEYVTDPSTEPDTSKWLTRIIYPVK
;
A
#
# COMPACT_ATOMS: atom_id res chain seq x y z
N MET A 1 14.94 56.58 -41.18
CA MET A 1 16.07 56.46 -40.23
C MET A 1 15.72 56.84 -38.79
N ARG A 2 14.93 57.89 -38.49
CA ARG A 2 14.59 58.26 -37.09
C ARG A 2 13.73 57.21 -36.37
N ILE A 3 12.74 56.64 -37.06
CA ILE A 3 11.87 55.58 -36.51
C ILE A 3 12.65 54.30 -36.17
N LEU A 4 13.55 53.86 -37.05
CA LEU A 4 14.43 52.71 -36.77
C LEU A 4 15.37 52.95 -35.56
N LYS A 5 15.84 54.19 -35.37
CA LYS A 5 16.65 54.55 -34.19
C LYS A 5 15.84 54.54 -32.89
N ILE A 6 14.59 55.00 -32.94
CA ILE A 6 13.68 55.00 -31.78
C ILE A 6 13.30 53.56 -31.43
N VAL A 7 12.95 52.73 -32.41
CA VAL A 7 12.65 51.30 -32.22
C VAL A 7 13.86 50.57 -31.64
N GLY A 8 15.07 50.84 -32.15
CA GLY A 8 16.30 50.27 -31.61
C GLY A 8 16.57 50.64 -30.14
N LEU A 9 16.32 51.91 -29.75
CA LEU A 9 16.45 52.35 -28.35
C LEU A 9 15.42 51.72 -27.42
N ILE A 10 14.19 51.50 -27.89
CA ILE A 10 13.14 50.83 -27.12
C ILE A 10 13.51 49.35 -26.89
N ILE A 11 13.96 48.64 -27.93
CA ILE A 11 14.41 47.25 -27.81
C ILE A 11 15.61 47.15 -26.86
N LEU A 12 16.57 48.08 -26.96
CA LEU A 12 17.72 48.14 -26.05
C LEU A 12 17.28 48.36 -24.59
N GLY A 13 16.30 49.23 -24.36
CA GLY A 13 15.72 49.48 -23.04
C GLY A 13 15.00 48.25 -22.47
N LEU A 14 14.26 47.51 -23.29
CA LEU A 14 13.59 46.26 -22.87
C LEU A 14 14.60 45.16 -22.55
N ILE A 15 15.67 45.02 -23.34
CA ILE A 15 16.76 44.08 -23.06
C ILE A 15 17.46 44.49 -21.76
N ALA A 16 17.78 45.77 -21.57
CA ALA A 16 18.41 46.25 -20.33
C ALA A 16 17.52 45.99 -19.11
N LEU A 17 16.21 46.22 -19.21
CA LEU A 17 15.25 45.94 -18.15
C LEU A 17 15.17 44.44 -17.83
N PHE A 18 15.17 43.59 -18.86
CA PHE A 18 15.19 42.13 -18.71
C PHE A 18 16.45 41.63 -18.01
N LEU A 19 17.62 42.17 -18.40
CA LEU A 19 18.90 41.85 -17.74
C LEU A 19 18.94 42.38 -16.30
N ILE A 20 18.44 43.58 -16.03
CA ILE A 20 18.36 44.11 -14.65
C ILE A 20 17.42 43.24 -13.79
N ALA A 21 16.29 42.81 -14.34
CA ALA A 21 15.39 41.88 -13.66
C ALA A 21 16.10 40.56 -13.34
N GLY A 22 16.86 39.99 -14.28
CA GLY A 22 17.65 38.78 -14.06
C GLY A 22 18.79 38.95 -13.03
N LEU A 23 19.28 40.17 -12.80
CA LEU A 23 20.27 40.42 -11.74
C LEU A 23 19.66 40.50 -10.34
N ILE A 24 18.37 40.86 -10.23
CA ILE A 24 17.67 41.12 -8.96
C ILE A 24 16.86 39.89 -8.51
N LEU A 25 16.26 39.16 -9.44
CA LEU A 25 15.37 38.05 -9.14
C LEU A 25 16.12 36.82 -8.61
N PRO A 26 15.47 36.03 -7.72
CA PRO A 26 16.06 34.80 -7.20
C PRO A 26 16.36 33.84 -8.36
N LYS A 27 17.48 33.12 -8.23
CA LYS A 27 17.89 32.10 -9.19
C LYS A 27 17.38 30.73 -8.78
N ASP A 28 17.27 30.49 -7.49
CA ASP A 28 16.74 29.24 -6.95
C ASP A 28 15.21 29.34 -6.84
N TYR A 29 14.54 28.23 -7.15
CA TYR A 29 13.11 28.08 -6.93
C TYR A 29 12.83 26.75 -6.25
N GLU A 30 11.78 26.75 -5.44
CA GLU A 30 11.19 25.56 -4.87
C GLU A 30 9.68 25.65 -5.05
N VAL A 31 9.10 24.59 -5.61
CA VAL A 31 7.65 24.44 -5.71
C VAL A 31 7.32 23.11 -5.05
N SER A 32 6.35 23.13 -4.14
CA SER A 32 5.87 21.90 -3.50
C SER A 32 4.39 22.01 -3.17
N ARG A 33 3.75 20.86 -3.06
CA ARG A 33 2.39 20.69 -2.57
C ARG A 33 2.36 19.51 -1.63
N ASP A 34 1.35 19.49 -0.77
CA ASP A 34 1.13 18.39 0.15
C ASP A 34 -0.33 17.96 0.21
N VAL A 35 -0.54 16.72 0.61
CA VAL A 35 -1.86 16.14 0.88
C VAL A 35 -1.76 15.18 2.06
N VAL A 36 -2.83 15.08 2.85
CA VAL A 36 -2.97 14.02 3.86
C VAL A 36 -3.74 12.86 3.26
N ILE A 37 -3.18 11.66 3.34
CA ILE A 37 -3.73 10.40 2.83
C ILE A 37 -4.13 9.52 4.02
N ASP A 38 -5.37 9.05 4.05
CA ASP A 38 -5.93 8.12 5.06
C ASP A 38 -5.41 6.70 4.86
N ALA A 39 -4.10 6.56 5.04
CA ALA A 39 -3.38 5.30 5.05
C ALA A 39 -2.11 5.43 5.90
N PRO A 40 -1.63 4.32 6.50
CA PRO A 40 -0.40 4.33 7.27
C PRO A 40 0.82 4.66 6.42
N ARG A 41 1.82 5.31 7.03
CA ARG A 41 3.01 5.82 6.33
C ARG A 41 3.78 4.75 5.57
N ALA A 42 3.94 3.56 6.17
CA ALA A 42 4.61 2.45 5.50
C ALA A 42 3.83 1.94 4.27
N PHE A 43 2.49 1.93 4.35
CA PHE A 43 1.65 1.55 3.22
C PHE A 43 1.74 2.59 2.10
N THR A 44 1.57 3.87 2.44
CA THR A 44 1.68 4.99 1.49
C THR A 44 3.06 5.06 0.84
N PHE A 45 4.14 4.80 1.59
CA PHE A 45 5.51 4.81 1.07
C PHE A 45 5.69 3.84 -0.11
N ASN A 46 5.07 2.65 -0.05
CA ASN A 46 5.17 1.67 -1.14
C ASN A 46 4.60 2.18 -2.48
N HIS A 47 3.71 3.18 -2.46
CA HIS A 47 3.15 3.79 -3.67
C HIS A 47 3.99 4.93 -4.25
N VAL A 48 5.06 5.34 -3.56
CA VAL A 48 5.95 6.43 -4.01
C VAL A 48 7.42 6.03 -4.01
N ALA A 49 7.76 4.88 -3.43
CA ALA A 49 9.13 4.38 -3.30
C ALA A 49 9.79 4.02 -4.64
N THR A 50 9.00 3.71 -5.67
CA THR A 50 9.49 3.26 -6.97
C THR A 50 9.09 4.22 -8.08
N LEU A 51 9.90 4.29 -9.14
CA LEU A 51 9.62 5.12 -10.31
C LEU A 51 8.36 4.63 -11.04
N LYS A 52 8.14 3.31 -11.09
CA LYS A 52 6.92 2.73 -11.66
C LYS A 52 5.67 3.12 -10.88
N ALA A 53 5.70 3.05 -9.55
CA ALA A 53 4.54 3.45 -8.75
C ALA A 53 4.29 4.96 -8.88
N ALA A 54 5.35 5.78 -8.90
CA ALA A 54 5.24 7.22 -9.16
C ALA A 54 4.57 7.53 -10.51
N GLN A 55 4.90 6.76 -11.55
CA GLN A 55 4.33 6.92 -12.90
C GLN A 55 2.80 6.66 -12.95
N GLU A 56 2.24 5.84 -12.04
CA GLU A 56 0.81 5.49 -12.05
C GLU A 56 -0.10 6.62 -11.58
N TRP A 57 0.37 7.48 -10.67
CA TRP A 57 -0.42 8.59 -10.14
C TRP A 57 0.06 9.96 -10.63
N ALA A 58 1.29 10.08 -11.13
CA ALA A 58 1.79 11.32 -11.67
C ALA A 58 0.98 11.77 -12.90
N PRO A 59 0.73 13.09 -13.06
CA PRO A 59 -0.19 13.61 -14.07
C PRO A 59 0.33 13.50 -15.52
N TRP A 60 1.60 13.12 -15.70
CA TRP A 60 2.28 13.09 -17.01
C TRP A 60 1.72 12.00 -17.93
N GLY A 61 1.30 10.86 -17.37
CA GLY A 61 0.57 9.78 -18.06
C GLY A 61 -0.64 10.27 -18.84
N ASP A 62 -1.47 11.07 -18.18
CA ASP A 62 -2.70 11.59 -18.75
C ASP A 62 -2.46 12.64 -19.86
N LYS A 63 -1.34 13.37 -19.77
CA LYS A 63 -1.00 14.43 -20.73
C LYS A 63 -0.52 13.86 -22.06
N ASP A 64 0.17 12.73 -22.03
CA ASP A 64 0.52 11.99 -23.24
C ASP A 64 0.37 10.47 -23.05
N PRO A 65 -0.79 9.91 -23.42
CA PRO A 65 -1.02 8.47 -23.39
C PRO A 65 -0.11 7.68 -24.33
N ASN A 66 0.56 8.32 -25.29
CA ASN A 66 1.48 7.68 -26.23
C ASN A 66 2.95 7.81 -25.83
N GLN A 67 3.25 8.38 -24.66
CA GLN A 67 4.63 8.51 -24.21
C GLN A 67 5.29 7.12 -24.09
N THR A 68 6.58 7.08 -24.33
CA THR A 68 7.39 5.90 -24.08
C THR A 68 8.18 6.09 -22.79
N VAL A 69 8.09 5.12 -21.88
CA VAL A 69 8.85 5.12 -20.63
C VAL A 69 9.69 3.84 -20.55
N THR A 70 10.98 4.00 -20.25
CA THR A 70 11.91 2.89 -20.00
C THR A 70 12.54 3.05 -18.62
N TYR A 71 12.90 1.91 -18.02
CA TYR A 71 13.47 1.86 -16.67
C TYR A 71 14.80 1.10 -16.70
N GLU A 72 15.77 1.57 -15.94
CA GLU A 72 17.07 0.90 -15.76
C GLU A 72 17.42 0.80 -14.27
N GLY A 73 18.05 -0.32 -13.89
CA GLY A 73 18.40 -0.63 -12.51
C GLY A 73 17.32 -1.35 -11.71
N GLU A 74 17.57 -1.51 -10.40
CA GLU A 74 16.61 -2.05 -9.44
C GLU A 74 15.65 -0.93 -8.99
N ASP A 75 14.39 -1.02 -9.39
CA ASP A 75 13.41 0.05 -9.17
C ASP A 75 13.23 0.38 -7.68
N GLY A 76 13.25 1.67 -7.34
CA GLY A 76 13.23 2.16 -5.97
C GLY A 76 14.59 2.12 -5.25
N ALA A 77 15.66 1.64 -5.89
CA ALA A 77 17.02 1.74 -5.36
C ALA A 77 17.71 3.04 -5.83
N VAL A 78 18.68 3.51 -5.05
CA VAL A 78 19.56 4.63 -5.44
C VAL A 78 20.29 4.26 -6.74
N GLY A 79 20.27 5.17 -7.71
CA GLY A 79 20.83 5.00 -9.04
C GLY A 79 19.88 4.37 -10.07
N SER A 80 18.68 3.93 -9.68
CA SER A 80 17.66 3.52 -10.64
C SER A 80 17.13 4.71 -11.42
N THR A 81 16.81 4.48 -12.69
CA THR A 81 16.43 5.55 -13.61
C THR A 81 15.13 5.27 -14.36
N GLN A 82 14.48 6.34 -14.75
CA GLN A 82 13.34 6.37 -15.66
C GLN A 82 13.66 7.36 -16.79
N HIS A 83 13.61 6.91 -18.03
CA HIS A 83 13.66 7.78 -19.20
C HIS A 83 12.27 7.86 -19.81
N TRP A 84 11.77 9.07 -20.05
CA TRP A 84 10.51 9.31 -20.73
C TRP A 84 10.72 10.10 -22.02
N SER A 85 9.88 9.85 -23.02
CA SER A 85 9.82 10.62 -24.26
C SER A 85 8.37 10.74 -24.72
N GLY A 86 7.85 11.96 -24.80
CA GLY A 86 6.48 12.28 -25.19
C GLY A 86 6.37 13.51 -26.10
N ASN A 87 5.18 14.07 -26.14
CA ASN A 87 4.83 15.32 -26.84
C ASN A 87 5.46 16.56 -26.19
N ASP A 88 5.21 17.76 -26.76
CA ASP A 88 5.82 19.01 -26.27
C ASP A 88 5.32 19.44 -24.86
N ASP A 89 4.20 18.90 -24.37
CA ASP A 89 3.65 19.19 -23.04
C ASP A 89 4.31 18.33 -21.95
N VAL A 90 4.80 17.13 -22.28
CA VAL A 90 5.49 16.19 -21.36
C VAL A 90 7.01 16.23 -21.54
N GLY A 91 7.48 16.49 -22.76
CA GLY A 91 8.88 16.58 -23.12
C GLY A 91 9.60 15.24 -23.18
N GLU A 92 10.92 15.30 -23.06
CA GLU A 92 11.80 14.14 -22.94
C GLU A 92 12.79 14.40 -21.81
N GLY A 93 13.06 13.40 -20.99
CA GLY A 93 14.02 13.54 -19.91
C GLY A 93 14.28 12.26 -19.14
N ILE A 94 15.23 12.34 -18.21
CA ILE A 94 15.67 11.23 -17.37
C ILE A 94 15.51 11.63 -15.91
N GLN A 95 14.91 10.76 -15.11
CA GLN A 95 14.85 10.87 -13.66
C GLN A 95 15.72 9.78 -13.05
N THR A 96 16.55 10.11 -12.06
CA THR A 96 17.44 9.18 -11.35
C THR A 96 17.20 9.28 -9.86
N ILE A 97 16.94 8.18 -9.16
CA ILE A 97 16.83 8.19 -7.69
C ILE A 97 18.22 8.45 -7.08
N THR A 98 18.33 9.44 -6.20
CA THR A 98 19.58 9.85 -5.56
C THR A 98 19.64 9.49 -4.08
N ALA A 99 18.50 9.43 -3.38
CA ALA A 99 18.42 9.01 -1.99
C ALA A 99 17.06 8.37 -1.67
N VAL A 100 17.07 7.38 -0.77
CA VAL A 100 15.86 6.74 -0.24
C VAL A 100 16.03 6.50 1.25
N THR A 101 15.13 7.07 2.04
CA THR A 101 14.97 6.76 3.47
C THR A 101 13.63 6.04 3.65
N PRO A 102 13.61 4.75 4.02
CA PRO A 102 12.38 3.97 4.11
C PRO A 102 11.30 4.67 4.94
N ASN A 103 10.09 4.74 4.40
CA ASN A 103 8.91 5.37 5.02
C ASN A 103 9.02 6.87 5.29
N GLU A 104 9.98 7.57 4.68
CA GLU A 104 10.23 8.99 4.97
C GLU A 104 10.54 9.81 3.72
N LEU A 105 11.47 9.37 2.87
CA LEU A 105 12.01 10.23 1.81
C LEU A 105 12.39 9.45 0.56
N VAL A 106 12.06 10.00 -0.60
CA VAL A 106 12.63 9.66 -1.90
C VAL A 106 13.12 10.94 -2.56
N GLU A 107 14.40 11.02 -2.88
CA GLU A 107 14.98 12.10 -3.67
C GLU A 107 15.40 11.59 -5.04
N SER A 108 15.27 12.45 -6.05
CA SER A 108 15.69 12.15 -7.40
C SER A 108 16.21 13.39 -8.12
N HIS A 109 17.05 13.17 -9.12
CA HIS A 109 17.56 14.19 -10.02
C HIS A 109 16.90 14.03 -11.39
N LEU A 110 16.35 15.11 -11.93
CA LEU A 110 15.70 15.18 -13.23
C LEU A 110 16.58 15.94 -14.22
N GLN A 111 16.75 15.37 -15.40
CA GLN A 111 17.41 15.96 -16.56
C GLN A 111 16.39 16.04 -17.69
N PHE A 112 15.87 17.24 -17.95
CA PHE A 112 15.03 17.51 -19.11
C PHE A 112 15.91 17.71 -20.34
N ILE A 113 15.60 17.01 -21.43
CA ILE A 113 16.32 17.01 -22.71
C ILE A 113 15.53 17.82 -23.75
N ARG A 114 14.20 17.59 -23.84
CA ARG A 114 13.31 18.31 -24.75
C ARG A 114 12.06 18.84 -24.01
N PRO A 115 11.50 19.97 -24.44
CA PRO A 115 11.95 20.79 -25.58
C PRO A 115 13.18 21.65 -25.27
N TRP A 116 13.49 21.87 -23.98
CA TRP A 116 14.56 22.76 -23.51
C TRP A 116 15.37 22.00 -22.45
N GLU A 117 16.70 22.05 -22.56
CA GLU A 117 17.57 21.38 -21.59
C GLU A 117 17.51 22.10 -20.24
N SER A 118 17.24 21.35 -19.17
CA SER A 118 17.26 21.86 -17.80
C SER A 118 17.41 20.73 -16.79
N GLU A 119 17.82 21.07 -15.58
CA GLU A 119 17.97 20.12 -14.48
C GLU A 119 17.19 20.60 -13.26
N SER A 120 16.65 19.66 -12.49
CA SER A 120 15.95 19.92 -11.23
C SER A 120 16.09 18.72 -10.32
N ASP A 121 16.15 18.96 -9.02
CA ASP A 121 16.01 17.92 -8.02
C ASP A 121 14.54 17.82 -7.61
N ALA A 122 14.07 16.61 -7.37
CA ALA A 122 12.72 16.33 -6.88
C ALA A 122 12.78 15.53 -5.58
N TYR A 123 11.77 15.73 -4.75
CA TYR A 123 11.63 14.98 -3.51
C TYR A 123 10.17 14.61 -3.25
N ILE A 124 9.97 13.46 -2.64
CA ILE A 124 8.71 13.04 -2.00
C ILE A 124 9.04 12.76 -0.55
N HIS A 125 8.42 13.51 0.35
CA HIS A 125 8.61 13.40 1.79
C HIS A 125 7.30 12.97 2.47
N LEU A 126 7.40 12.02 3.40
CA LEU A 126 6.27 11.45 4.13
C LEU A 126 6.48 11.67 5.63
N GLU A 127 5.47 12.22 6.28
CA GLU A 127 5.42 12.39 7.74
C GLU A 127 4.09 11.89 8.28
N ASP A 128 4.10 11.40 9.52
CA ASP A 128 2.86 11.01 10.20
C ASP A 128 1.99 12.27 10.43
N ALA A 129 0.69 12.16 10.19
CA ALA A 129 -0.26 13.26 10.36
C ALA A 129 -1.56 12.78 11.02
N ASP A 130 -2.33 13.71 11.57
CA ASP A 130 -3.68 13.39 12.06
C ASP A 130 -4.53 12.87 10.90
N GLY A 131 -5.01 11.62 11.03
CA GLY A 131 -5.79 10.96 9.99
C GLY A 131 -4.97 10.28 8.88
N GLY A 132 -3.67 10.04 9.08
CA GLY A 132 -2.88 9.16 8.22
C GLY A 132 -1.47 9.67 7.95
N THR A 133 -1.13 9.86 6.68
CA THR A 133 0.21 10.24 6.23
C THR A 133 0.15 11.52 5.42
N LYS A 134 0.94 12.53 5.79
CA LYS A 134 1.14 13.71 4.96
C LYS A 134 2.25 13.42 3.95
N VAL A 135 1.91 13.54 2.67
CA VAL A 135 2.84 13.38 1.55
C VAL A 135 3.09 14.76 0.95
N THR A 136 4.36 15.15 0.90
CA THR A 136 4.80 16.40 0.24
C THR A 136 5.59 16.03 -1.01
N TRP A 137 5.19 16.55 -2.16
CA TRP A 137 5.91 16.40 -3.42
C TRP A 137 6.39 17.77 -3.88
N GLY A 138 7.67 17.88 -4.22
CA GLY A 138 8.24 19.14 -4.67
C GLY A 138 9.48 19.02 -5.53
N PHE A 139 9.77 20.11 -6.23
CA PHE A 139 10.98 20.31 -7.04
C PHE A 139 11.79 21.48 -6.50
N LYS A 140 13.10 21.33 -6.56
CA LYS A 140 14.10 22.36 -6.30
C LYS A 140 14.96 22.49 -7.54
N GLY A 141 15.10 23.72 -8.04
CA GLY A 141 15.90 23.97 -9.24
C GLY A 141 16.54 25.33 -9.23
N ASN A 142 17.46 25.52 -10.18
CA ASN A 142 18.10 26.80 -10.44
C ASN A 142 17.77 27.25 -11.85
N THR A 143 17.32 28.51 -11.97
CA THR A 143 17.12 29.19 -13.23
C THR A 143 18.27 30.20 -13.40
N PRO A 144 19.27 29.94 -14.26
CA PRO A 144 20.42 30.81 -14.39
C PRO A 144 20.07 32.19 -14.97
N PHE A 145 20.97 33.14 -14.80
CA PHE A 145 20.88 34.43 -15.48
C PHE A 145 21.03 34.27 -17.01
N PRO A 146 20.24 34.97 -17.86
CA PRO A 146 19.12 35.87 -17.53
C PRO A 146 17.74 35.19 -17.55
N MET A 147 17.68 33.85 -17.63
CA MET A 147 16.44 33.08 -17.72
C MET A 147 15.54 33.24 -16.48
N ASN A 148 16.11 33.52 -15.30
CA ASN A 148 15.32 33.84 -14.10
C ASN A 148 14.40 35.06 -14.28
N ALA A 149 14.70 35.98 -15.19
CA ALA A 149 13.82 37.09 -15.53
C ALA A 149 12.50 36.62 -16.18
N MET A 150 12.44 35.40 -16.75
CA MET A 150 11.20 34.81 -17.24
C MET A 150 10.17 34.53 -16.13
N GLY A 151 10.61 34.40 -14.87
CA GLY A 151 9.71 34.23 -13.71
C GLY A 151 8.73 35.39 -13.50
N LEU A 152 8.98 36.57 -14.09
CA LEU A 152 8.03 37.69 -14.10
C LEU A 152 6.83 37.46 -15.03
N PHE A 153 6.95 36.55 -15.99
CA PHE A 153 5.94 36.25 -17.00
C PHE A 153 5.41 34.82 -16.88
N MET A 154 6.18 33.91 -16.30
CA MET A 154 5.81 32.52 -16.03
C MET A 154 5.77 32.25 -14.53
N ASN A 155 4.58 32.08 -13.98
CA ASN A 155 4.41 31.71 -12.58
C ASN A 155 4.55 30.17 -12.44
N MET A 156 5.78 29.72 -12.23
CA MET A 156 6.13 28.31 -12.09
C MET A 156 5.39 27.64 -10.92
N ASP A 157 5.17 28.34 -9.80
CA ASP A 157 4.38 27.81 -8.69
C ASP A 157 2.93 27.55 -9.12
N LYS A 158 2.32 28.46 -9.89
CA LYS A 158 0.95 28.26 -10.37
C LYS A 158 0.85 27.11 -11.38
N MET A 159 1.81 27.00 -12.30
CA MET A 159 1.78 25.98 -13.34
C MET A 159 2.13 24.59 -12.79
N LEU A 160 3.27 24.45 -12.11
CA LEU A 160 3.70 23.17 -11.55
C LEU A 160 2.88 22.78 -10.32
N GLY A 161 2.49 23.75 -9.49
CA GLY A 161 1.68 23.49 -8.30
C GLY A 161 0.32 22.89 -8.63
N ALA A 162 -0.33 23.30 -9.71
CA ALA A 162 -1.58 22.69 -10.15
C ALA A 162 -1.40 21.22 -10.60
N GLU A 163 -0.28 20.91 -11.26
CA GLU A 163 0.05 19.54 -11.64
C GLU A 163 0.41 18.68 -10.42
N PHE A 164 1.11 19.24 -9.43
CA PHE A 164 1.39 18.57 -8.17
C PHE A 164 0.12 18.30 -7.36
N GLU A 165 -0.80 19.26 -7.26
CA GLU A 165 -2.10 19.06 -6.64
C GLU A 165 -2.89 17.94 -7.35
N LYS A 166 -2.89 17.93 -8.69
CA LYS A 166 -3.53 16.87 -9.46
C LYS A 166 -2.91 15.50 -9.16
N GLY A 167 -1.59 15.40 -9.21
CA GLY A 167 -0.87 14.15 -8.93
C GLY A 167 -1.06 13.65 -7.50
N LEU A 168 -0.96 14.53 -6.51
CA LEU A 168 -1.17 14.19 -5.10
C LEU A 168 -2.62 13.75 -4.81
N ASN A 169 -3.61 14.37 -5.45
CA ASN A 169 -5.00 13.90 -5.33
C ASN A 169 -5.21 12.53 -5.98
N SER A 170 -4.60 12.27 -7.14
CA SER A 170 -4.59 10.94 -7.75
C SER A 170 -3.94 9.90 -6.84
N LEU A 171 -2.78 10.23 -6.26
CA LEU A 171 -2.10 9.37 -5.27
C LEU A 171 -2.99 9.09 -4.07
N LYS A 172 -3.63 10.12 -3.50
CA LYS A 172 -4.56 9.98 -2.37
C LYS A 172 -5.68 8.98 -2.70
N GLU A 173 -6.37 9.18 -3.83
CA GLU A 173 -7.47 8.31 -4.25
C GLU A 173 -7.02 6.86 -4.44
N GLN A 174 -5.89 6.64 -5.10
CA GLN A 174 -5.34 5.30 -5.35
C GLN A 174 -4.93 4.59 -4.05
N VAL A 175 -4.21 5.29 -3.16
CA VAL A 175 -3.72 4.73 -1.90
C VAL A 175 -4.88 4.43 -0.95
N GLU A 176 -5.84 5.34 -0.81
CA GLU A 176 -7.00 5.13 0.07
C GLU A 176 -7.90 4.01 -0.43
N ALA A 177 -8.09 3.89 -1.75
CA ALA A 177 -8.81 2.77 -2.33
C ALA A 177 -8.07 1.44 -2.08
N ALA A 178 -6.76 1.40 -2.29
CA ALA A 178 -5.95 0.21 -2.03
C ALA A 178 -5.93 -0.18 -0.54
N ALA A 179 -5.94 0.81 0.37
CA ALA A 179 -5.94 0.60 1.82
C ALA A 179 -7.25 -0.03 2.34
N GLN A 180 -8.35 0.00 1.57
CA GLN A 180 -9.59 -0.68 1.96
C GLN A 180 -9.50 -2.21 1.86
N SER A 181 -8.64 -2.71 0.98
CA SER A 181 -8.42 -4.15 0.78
C SER A 181 -6.96 -4.39 0.42
N PRO A 182 -6.04 -4.15 1.38
CA PRO A 182 -4.63 -4.17 1.08
C PRO A 182 -4.20 -5.58 0.69
N THR A 183 -3.27 -5.66 -0.26
CA THR A 183 -2.74 -6.93 -0.74
C THR A 183 -1.31 -7.11 -0.26
N TYR A 184 -1.05 -8.20 0.45
CA TYR A 184 0.28 -8.58 0.93
C TYR A 184 0.57 -10.00 0.47
N ARG A 185 1.77 -10.25 -0.06
CA ARG A 185 2.18 -11.58 -0.58
C ARG A 185 1.20 -12.21 -1.58
N GLY A 186 0.46 -11.38 -2.33
CA GLY A 186 -0.58 -11.83 -3.27
C GLY A 186 -1.93 -12.17 -2.63
N PHE A 187 -2.09 -11.99 -1.32
CA PHE A 187 -3.35 -12.18 -0.60
C PHE A 187 -4.02 -10.83 -0.32
N THR A 188 -5.26 -10.68 -0.80
CA THR A 188 -6.09 -9.53 -0.46
C THR A 188 -6.72 -9.73 0.91
N ILE A 189 -6.45 -8.80 1.83
CA ILE A 189 -7.02 -8.81 3.18
C ILE A 189 -8.32 -8.02 3.18
N GLN A 190 -9.39 -8.69 3.58
CA GLN A 190 -10.74 -8.12 3.67
C GLN A 190 -11.00 -7.62 5.08
N ARG A 191 -11.48 -6.39 5.22
CA ARG A 191 -12.06 -5.89 6.47
C ARG A 191 -13.51 -6.37 6.56
N ILE A 192 -13.85 -7.14 7.58
CA ILE A 192 -15.18 -7.73 7.74
C ILE A 192 -15.81 -7.36 9.08
N ASP A 193 -17.15 -7.30 9.09
CA ASP A 193 -17.95 -7.35 10.31
C ASP A 193 -18.16 -8.82 10.71
N LEU A 194 -17.43 -9.26 11.73
CA LEU A 194 -17.58 -10.59 12.28
C LEU A 194 -18.87 -10.68 13.09
N ALA A 195 -19.84 -11.44 12.59
CA ALA A 195 -21.03 -11.82 13.35
C ALA A 195 -20.62 -12.67 14.58
N PRO A 196 -21.38 -12.63 15.69
CA PRO A 196 -21.08 -13.46 16.85
C PRO A 196 -21.22 -14.94 16.49
N ARG A 197 -20.31 -15.78 16.98
CA ARG A 197 -20.29 -17.22 16.69
C ARG A 197 -20.11 -18.02 17.96
N THR A 198 -20.79 -19.16 18.01
CA THR A 198 -20.66 -20.14 19.09
C THR A 198 -20.08 -21.42 18.51
N TYR A 199 -19.08 -21.98 19.16
CA TYR A 199 -18.45 -23.23 18.77
C TYR A 199 -18.55 -24.27 19.88
N LEU A 200 -18.74 -25.53 19.49
CA LEU A 200 -18.32 -26.67 20.30
C LEU A 200 -16.88 -27.01 19.91
N ALA A 201 -15.99 -27.07 20.88
CA ALA A 201 -14.56 -27.19 20.64
C ALA A 201 -13.89 -28.24 21.53
N HIS A 202 -12.80 -28.79 21.04
CA HIS A 202 -11.85 -29.57 21.85
C HIS A 202 -10.50 -28.84 21.80
N ARG A 203 -10.09 -28.26 22.94
CA ARG A 203 -8.91 -27.39 23.06
C ARG A 203 -7.77 -28.11 23.79
N GLU A 204 -6.56 -27.98 23.25
CA GLU A 204 -5.36 -28.51 23.87
C GLU A 204 -4.14 -27.67 23.48
N LYS A 205 -3.15 -27.58 24.38
CA LYS A 205 -1.83 -27.04 24.06
C LYS A 205 -0.94 -28.16 23.53
N ILE A 206 -0.52 -28.05 22.28
CA ILE A 206 0.21 -29.09 21.56
C ILE A 206 1.53 -28.57 20.96
N SER A 207 2.45 -29.49 20.66
CA SER A 207 3.62 -29.21 19.81
C SER A 207 3.19 -29.02 18.35
N PHE A 208 3.88 -28.16 17.59
CA PHE A 208 3.65 -28.00 16.15
C PHE A 208 3.75 -29.33 15.38
N SER A 209 4.62 -30.24 15.82
CA SER A 209 4.74 -31.58 15.22
C SER A 209 3.51 -32.48 15.41
N GLN A 210 2.64 -32.15 16.38
CA GLN A 210 1.41 -32.89 16.69
C GLN A 210 0.16 -32.28 16.06
N MET A 211 0.27 -31.14 15.37
CA MET A 211 -0.87 -30.39 14.83
C MET A 211 -1.70 -31.20 13.82
N LYS A 212 -1.03 -31.85 12.87
CA LYS A 212 -1.70 -32.71 11.89
C LYS A 212 -2.36 -33.94 12.55
N PRO A 213 -1.67 -34.73 13.40
CA PRO A 213 -2.31 -35.78 14.19
C PRO A 213 -3.50 -35.31 15.04
N PHE A 214 -3.39 -34.12 15.64
CA PHE A 214 -4.45 -33.53 16.45
C PHE A 214 -5.71 -33.27 15.62
N PHE A 215 -5.61 -32.60 14.48
CA PHE A 215 -6.76 -32.39 13.59
C PHE A 215 -7.36 -33.70 13.09
N GLN A 216 -6.52 -34.65 12.67
CA GLN A 216 -6.99 -35.96 12.18
C GLN A 216 -7.76 -36.74 13.24
N THR A 217 -7.37 -36.61 14.50
CA THR A 217 -7.98 -37.35 15.62
C THR A 217 -9.23 -36.64 16.16
N HIS A 218 -9.15 -35.34 16.40
CA HIS A 218 -10.13 -34.60 17.18
C HIS A 218 -11.21 -33.95 16.31
N MET A 219 -10.94 -33.58 15.05
CA MET A 219 -11.95 -32.96 14.19
C MET A 219 -13.16 -33.89 13.90
N PRO A 220 -12.97 -35.18 13.54
CA PRO A 220 -14.11 -36.10 13.42
C PRO A 220 -14.80 -36.36 14.77
N GLY A 221 -14.04 -36.30 15.86
CA GLY A 221 -14.53 -36.47 17.22
C GLY A 221 -15.50 -35.38 17.64
N ILE A 222 -15.13 -34.11 17.45
CA ILE A 222 -15.97 -32.97 17.84
C ILE A 222 -17.28 -32.92 17.04
N TYR A 223 -17.24 -33.30 15.75
CA TYR A 223 -18.45 -33.48 14.94
C TYR A 223 -19.41 -34.52 15.52
N ARG A 224 -18.89 -35.70 15.89
CA ARG A 224 -19.72 -36.74 16.52
C ARG A 224 -20.31 -36.28 17.85
N THR A 225 -19.51 -35.56 18.65
CA THR A 225 -19.96 -34.98 19.92
C THR A 225 -21.08 -33.97 19.72
N ALA A 226 -20.95 -33.06 18.74
CA ALA A 226 -21.98 -32.08 18.40
C ALA A 226 -23.29 -32.75 17.95
N MET A 227 -23.20 -33.75 17.05
CA MET A 227 -24.38 -34.51 16.60
C MET A 227 -25.05 -35.27 17.74
N ALA A 228 -24.28 -35.93 18.61
CA ALA A 228 -24.83 -36.68 19.75
C ALA A 228 -25.49 -35.77 20.80
N ALA A 229 -25.04 -34.52 20.91
CA ALA A 229 -25.64 -33.50 21.75
C ALA A 229 -26.91 -32.86 21.13
N GLY A 230 -27.25 -33.20 19.88
CA GLY A 230 -28.38 -32.60 19.17
C GLY A 230 -28.14 -31.16 18.72
N ALA A 231 -26.88 -30.74 18.61
CA ALA A 231 -26.53 -29.38 18.19
C ALA A 231 -26.85 -29.17 16.70
N THR A 232 -27.34 -27.96 16.37
CA THR A 232 -27.54 -27.55 14.98
C THR A 232 -26.29 -26.85 14.47
N MET A 233 -25.69 -27.41 13.42
CA MET A 233 -24.49 -26.89 12.78
C MET A 233 -24.76 -25.54 12.10
N ALA A 234 -23.85 -24.59 12.27
CA ALA A 234 -24.00 -23.22 11.75
C ALA A 234 -22.99 -22.84 10.64
N GLY A 235 -22.14 -23.77 10.20
CA GLY A 235 -21.12 -23.49 9.20
C GLY A 235 -20.05 -24.57 9.06
N ALA A 236 -18.96 -24.18 8.41
CA ALA A 236 -17.77 -25.01 8.21
C ALA A 236 -17.04 -25.28 9.54
N PRO A 237 -16.36 -26.43 9.68
CA PRO A 237 -15.52 -26.68 10.83
C PRO A 237 -14.34 -25.71 10.87
N ALA A 238 -13.79 -25.49 12.05
CA ALA A 238 -12.73 -24.52 12.24
C ALA A 238 -11.58 -25.02 13.12
N GLY A 239 -10.37 -24.54 12.83
CA GLY A 239 -9.27 -24.46 13.78
C GLY A 239 -9.36 -23.14 14.52
N LEU A 240 -9.33 -23.17 15.86
CA LEU A 240 -9.25 -21.97 16.69
C LEU A 240 -7.87 -21.90 17.34
N TYR A 241 -7.11 -20.85 17.11
CA TYR A 241 -5.75 -20.69 17.63
C TYR A 241 -5.75 -19.55 18.66
N PHE A 242 -5.52 -19.90 19.93
CA PHE A 242 -5.53 -18.96 21.05
C PHE A 242 -4.14 -18.40 21.36
N GLU A 243 -3.11 -19.22 21.16
CA GLU A 243 -1.71 -18.86 21.36
C GLU A 243 -0.87 -19.57 20.29
N TRP A 244 0.09 -18.86 19.71
CA TRP A 244 1.09 -19.39 18.79
C TRP A 244 2.48 -19.02 19.31
N ASP A 245 3.20 -20.01 19.83
CA ASP A 245 4.50 -19.83 20.47
C ASP A 245 5.59 -20.46 19.60
N GLU A 246 6.18 -19.64 18.72
CA GLU A 246 7.25 -20.06 17.83
C GLU A 246 8.54 -20.43 18.58
N ALA A 247 8.82 -19.77 19.71
CA ALA A 247 10.05 -19.99 20.47
C ALA A 247 10.07 -21.39 21.09
N ASN A 248 8.94 -21.86 21.59
CA ASN A 248 8.78 -23.21 22.16
C ASN A 248 8.20 -24.22 21.17
N GLN A 249 7.86 -23.79 19.96
CA GLN A 249 7.20 -24.61 18.91
C GLN A 249 5.90 -25.25 19.41
N THR A 250 5.07 -24.48 20.11
CA THR A 250 3.76 -24.94 20.64
C THR A 250 2.63 -24.02 20.24
N ALA A 251 1.42 -24.57 20.12
CA ALA A 251 0.19 -23.80 19.94
C ALA A 251 -0.84 -24.23 20.98
N ASP A 252 -1.57 -23.25 21.53
CA ASP A 252 -2.81 -23.50 22.25
C ASP A 252 -3.97 -23.34 21.25
N MET A 253 -4.61 -24.45 20.89
CA MET A 253 -5.56 -24.48 19.79
C MET A 253 -6.68 -25.47 20.01
N ALA A 254 -7.73 -25.35 19.20
CA ALA A 254 -8.89 -26.22 19.27
C ALA A 254 -9.38 -26.66 17.89
N THR A 255 -9.83 -27.91 17.78
CA THR A 255 -10.75 -28.30 16.70
C THR A 255 -12.15 -27.90 17.10
N ALA A 256 -12.85 -27.20 16.22
CA ALA A 256 -14.11 -26.56 16.54
C ALA A 256 -15.15 -26.76 15.46
N VAL A 257 -16.41 -26.76 15.88
CA VAL A 257 -17.59 -26.92 15.05
C VAL A 257 -18.56 -25.78 15.42
N PRO A 258 -18.94 -24.91 14.47
CA PRO A 258 -19.86 -23.83 14.74
C PRO A 258 -21.28 -24.37 14.93
N VAL A 259 -21.97 -23.84 15.94
CA VAL A 259 -23.34 -24.22 16.31
C VAL A 259 -24.22 -22.98 16.43
N THR A 260 -25.52 -23.11 16.14
CA THR A 260 -26.46 -21.97 16.17
C THR A 260 -26.72 -21.45 17.59
N GLU A 261 -26.59 -22.33 18.58
CA GLU A 261 -26.74 -22.02 20.00
C GLU A 261 -25.82 -22.90 20.85
N ALA A 262 -25.47 -22.42 22.04
CA ALA A 262 -24.64 -23.19 22.97
C ALA A 262 -25.40 -24.41 23.48
N VAL A 263 -24.83 -25.60 23.29
CA VAL A 263 -25.37 -26.87 23.80
C VAL A 263 -24.34 -27.52 24.72
N ALA A 264 -24.78 -28.01 25.87
CA ALA A 264 -23.91 -28.77 26.76
C ALA A 264 -23.57 -30.13 26.11
N ALA A 265 -22.30 -30.33 25.77
CA ALA A 265 -21.82 -31.56 25.15
C ALA A 265 -20.64 -32.12 25.95
N LYS A 266 -20.79 -33.34 26.48
CA LYS A 266 -19.75 -33.98 27.29
C LYS A 266 -18.49 -34.21 26.45
N GLY A 267 -17.36 -33.68 26.91
CA GLY A 267 -16.08 -33.77 26.20
C GLY A 267 -15.85 -32.68 25.14
N ALA A 268 -16.72 -31.66 25.10
CA ALA A 268 -16.52 -30.45 24.34
C ALA A 268 -16.69 -29.22 25.24
N GLU A 269 -15.98 -28.16 24.89
CA GLU A 269 -16.07 -26.84 25.49
C GLU A 269 -16.90 -25.93 24.58
N VAL A 270 -17.62 -24.98 25.18
CA VAL A 270 -18.31 -23.93 24.42
C VAL A 270 -17.38 -22.73 24.30
N VAL A 271 -17.04 -22.34 23.08
CA VAL A 271 -16.26 -21.13 22.78
C VAL A 271 -17.17 -20.10 22.13
N ASN A 272 -17.27 -18.92 22.74
CA ASN A 272 -18.05 -17.82 22.20
C ASN A 272 -17.10 -16.75 21.64
N ILE A 273 -17.29 -16.41 20.37
CA ILE A 273 -16.59 -15.31 19.72
C ILE A 273 -17.61 -14.17 19.55
N PRO A 274 -17.40 -13.01 20.20
CA PRO A 274 -18.34 -11.90 20.13
C PRO A 274 -18.40 -11.30 18.73
N ALA A 275 -19.45 -10.51 18.47
CA ALA A 275 -19.50 -9.68 17.28
C ALA A 275 -18.40 -8.62 17.35
N GLY A 276 -17.80 -8.29 16.21
CA GLY A 276 -16.72 -7.30 16.18
C GLY A 276 -16.16 -7.05 14.78
N LYS A 277 -15.07 -6.31 14.71
CA LYS A 277 -14.31 -6.14 13.47
C LYS A 277 -13.29 -7.29 13.35
N ALA A 278 -13.05 -7.72 12.13
CA ALA A 278 -12.01 -8.69 11.84
C ALA A 278 -11.37 -8.41 10.48
N LEU A 279 -10.17 -8.95 10.29
CA LEU A 279 -9.54 -9.07 8.99
C LEU A 279 -9.66 -10.52 8.51
N ALA A 280 -9.87 -10.73 7.23
CA ALA A 280 -10.02 -12.06 6.65
C ALA A 280 -9.23 -12.23 5.36
N ILE A 281 -8.70 -13.44 5.16
CA ILE A 281 -8.10 -13.89 3.91
C ILE A 281 -8.81 -15.19 3.48
N ASP A 282 -9.17 -15.26 2.20
CA ASP A 282 -9.59 -16.51 1.57
C ASP A 282 -8.36 -17.18 0.93
N TYR A 283 -7.86 -18.22 1.58
CA TYR A 283 -6.71 -19.00 1.12
C TYR A 283 -7.17 -20.20 0.29
N TYR A 284 -6.66 -20.31 -0.94
CA TYR A 284 -6.87 -21.47 -1.81
C TYR A 284 -5.58 -22.29 -1.92
N GLY A 285 -5.60 -23.53 -1.45
CA GLY A 285 -4.44 -24.42 -1.50
C GLY A 285 -4.41 -25.47 -0.40
N ALA A 286 -3.33 -26.26 -0.39
CA ALA A 286 -3.08 -27.23 0.67
C ALA A 286 -2.80 -26.54 2.01
N TYR A 287 -3.25 -27.13 3.12
CA TYR A 287 -3.13 -26.52 4.46
C TYR A 287 -1.69 -26.17 4.84
N GLU A 288 -0.70 -26.96 4.41
CA GLU A 288 0.72 -26.71 4.67
C GLU A 288 1.24 -25.39 4.07
N GLY A 289 0.55 -24.81 3.08
CA GLY A 289 0.91 -23.52 2.47
C GLY A 289 0.21 -22.30 3.08
N SER A 290 -0.73 -22.50 4.01
CA SER A 290 -1.50 -21.40 4.63
C SER A 290 -0.63 -20.40 5.40
N GLY A 291 0.58 -20.80 5.82
CA GLY A 291 1.53 -19.94 6.52
C GLY A 291 1.84 -18.62 5.79
N GLU A 292 1.87 -18.62 4.45
CA GLU A 292 2.06 -17.38 3.67
C GLU A 292 0.91 -16.38 3.84
N ALA A 293 -0.33 -16.87 3.99
CA ALA A 293 -1.48 -16.02 4.27
C ALA A 293 -1.43 -15.43 5.69
N HIS A 294 -0.93 -16.20 6.67
CA HIS A 294 -0.70 -15.67 8.02
C HIS A 294 0.41 -14.61 8.05
N MET A 295 1.50 -14.80 7.29
CA MET A 295 2.54 -13.77 7.15
C MET A 295 2.02 -12.51 6.45
N ALA A 296 1.16 -12.65 5.43
CA ALA A 296 0.49 -11.51 4.81
C ALA A 296 -0.37 -10.74 5.80
N MET A 297 -1.10 -11.45 6.67
CA MET A 297 -1.87 -10.83 7.75
C MET A 297 -0.98 -10.10 8.76
N ASP A 298 0.16 -10.69 9.16
CA ASP A 298 1.12 -10.06 10.08
C ASP A 298 1.74 -8.78 9.50
N GLU A 299 2.11 -8.77 8.23
CA GLU A 299 2.57 -7.57 7.52
C GLU A 299 1.50 -6.47 7.51
N CYS A 300 0.25 -6.83 7.26
CA CYS A 300 -0.89 -5.90 7.33
C CYS A 300 -1.09 -5.35 8.75
N PHE A 301 -1.01 -6.21 9.77
CA PHE A 301 -1.13 -5.80 11.17
C PHE A 301 -0.05 -4.79 11.56
N LYS A 302 1.20 -5.04 11.17
CA LYS A 302 2.33 -4.13 11.42
C LYS A 302 2.15 -2.80 10.69
N ALA A 303 1.73 -2.83 9.43
CA ALA A 303 1.56 -1.62 8.64
C ALA A 303 0.41 -0.74 9.16
N PHE A 304 -0.73 -1.33 9.52
CA PHE A 304 -1.93 -0.62 9.95
C PHE A 304 -2.06 -0.46 11.47
N GLY A 305 -1.13 -1.01 12.25
CA GLY A 305 -1.15 -0.95 13.72
C GLY A 305 -2.33 -1.72 14.34
N TYR A 306 -2.79 -2.80 13.70
CA TYR A 306 -3.89 -3.59 14.23
C TYR A 306 -3.46 -4.39 15.46
N GLU A 307 -4.35 -4.45 16.45
CA GLU A 307 -4.22 -5.33 17.61
C GLU A 307 -5.18 -6.52 17.49
N GLY A 308 -4.60 -7.71 17.41
CA GLY A 308 -5.37 -8.96 17.30
C GLY A 308 -5.97 -9.40 18.61
N THR A 309 -7.07 -10.13 18.52
CA THR A 309 -7.67 -10.83 19.66
C THR A 309 -7.82 -12.31 19.36
N ALA A 310 -7.54 -13.12 20.37
CA ALA A 310 -7.71 -14.56 20.28
C ALA A 310 -9.21 -14.95 20.34
N PRO A 311 -9.59 -16.05 19.68
CA PRO A 311 -8.74 -16.87 18.81
C PRO A 311 -8.66 -16.34 17.38
N VAL A 312 -7.56 -16.64 16.69
CA VAL A 312 -7.53 -16.67 15.22
C VAL A 312 -8.35 -17.85 14.74
N ILE A 313 -9.15 -17.67 13.69
CA ILE A 313 -10.11 -18.66 13.20
C ILE A 313 -9.68 -19.09 11.81
N GLU A 314 -9.51 -20.39 11.59
CA GLU A 314 -9.37 -20.97 10.26
C GLU A 314 -10.61 -21.81 9.95
N GLU A 315 -11.47 -21.36 9.04
CA GLU A 315 -12.65 -22.11 8.62
C GLU A 315 -12.33 -22.95 7.38
N TYR A 316 -12.48 -24.27 7.49
CA TYR A 316 -12.21 -25.21 6.42
C TYR A 316 -13.46 -25.39 5.54
N VAL A 317 -13.65 -24.45 4.61
CA VAL A 317 -14.89 -24.32 3.83
C VAL A 317 -15.06 -25.45 2.82
N THR A 318 -13.98 -25.86 2.15
CA THR A 318 -13.99 -27.02 1.24
C THR A 318 -13.63 -28.28 2.01
N ASP A 319 -14.43 -29.35 1.87
CA ASP A 319 -14.18 -30.65 2.50
C ASP A 319 -13.19 -31.49 1.65
N PRO A 320 -11.97 -31.78 2.16
CA PRO A 320 -10.96 -32.60 1.48
C PRO A 320 -11.41 -34.00 1.09
N SER A 321 -12.41 -34.56 1.78
CA SER A 321 -12.95 -35.89 1.48
C SER A 321 -13.81 -35.89 0.21
N THR A 322 -14.29 -34.73 -0.21
CA THR A 322 -15.18 -34.54 -1.36
C THR A 322 -14.49 -33.88 -2.56
N GLU A 323 -13.45 -33.08 -2.32
CA GLU A 323 -12.65 -32.43 -3.36
C GLU A 323 -11.19 -32.88 -3.25
N PRO A 324 -10.69 -33.75 -4.13
CA PRO A 324 -9.30 -34.21 -4.10
C PRO A 324 -8.29 -33.18 -4.64
N ASP A 325 -8.75 -32.16 -5.40
CA ASP A 325 -7.89 -31.11 -5.94
C ASP A 325 -7.59 -30.05 -4.87
N THR A 326 -6.38 -30.10 -4.32
CA THR A 326 -5.95 -29.20 -3.24
C THR A 326 -5.92 -27.73 -3.63
N SER A 327 -5.83 -27.40 -4.94
CA SER A 327 -5.86 -26.00 -5.40
C SER A 327 -7.22 -25.34 -5.20
N LYS A 328 -8.28 -26.14 -4.99
CA LYS A 328 -9.65 -25.66 -4.75
C LYS A 328 -10.05 -25.67 -3.28
N TRP A 329 -9.14 -26.07 -2.39
CA TRP A 329 -9.41 -26.10 -0.97
C TRP A 329 -9.43 -24.67 -0.43
N LEU A 330 -10.60 -24.20 -0.04
CA LEU A 330 -10.78 -22.90 0.57
C LEU A 330 -10.65 -23.02 2.10
N THR A 331 -9.67 -22.33 2.64
CA THR A 331 -9.57 -22.03 4.08
C THR A 331 -9.77 -20.54 4.27
N ARG A 332 -10.78 -20.14 5.04
CA ARG A 332 -11.02 -18.75 5.39
C ARG A 332 -10.34 -18.45 6.72
N ILE A 333 -9.29 -17.63 6.68
CA ILE A 333 -8.47 -17.26 7.84
C ILE A 333 -8.98 -15.91 8.34
N ILE A 334 -9.40 -15.83 9.60
CA ILE A 334 -10.02 -14.66 10.21
C ILE A 334 -9.27 -14.28 11.47
N TYR A 335 -8.88 -13.02 11.54
CA TYR A 335 -8.23 -12.39 12.69
C TYR A 335 -9.16 -11.34 13.29
N PRO A 336 -9.83 -11.64 14.41
CA PRO A 336 -10.58 -10.64 15.15
C PRO A 336 -9.66 -9.51 15.64
N VAL A 337 -10.07 -8.25 15.48
CA VAL A 337 -9.28 -7.05 15.85
C VAL A 337 -10.07 -6.14 16.79
N LYS A 338 -9.35 -5.33 17.60
CA LYS A 338 -9.97 -4.32 18.48
C LYS A 338 -10.22 -2.99 17.80
#